data_AF-A0A9E1XEH2-F1
#
_entry.id   AF-A0A9E1XEH2-F1
#
_cell.length_a   1.000
_cell.length_b   1.000
_cell.length_c   1.000
_cell.angle_alpha   90.00
_cell.angle_beta   90.00
_cell.angle_gamma   90.00
#
_symmetry.space_group_name_H-M   'P 1'
#
loop_
_entity.id
_entity.type
_entity.pdbx_description
1 polymer ?
#
loop_
_entity_poly.entity_id
_entity_poly.type
_entity_poly.pdbx_seq_one_letter_code
_entity_poly.pdbx_strand_id
1 'polypeptide(L)'
;MQLSQKNIDDIIEVVRLAGSKEILPVFRNLLPEQISKKSKQNPRDLVTIADHAAEKFIQTEIGKILPQAHLVGEESVAENPKLLDLIGTSDVCV
;
A
#
# COMPACT_ATOMS: atom_id res chain seq x y z
N MET A 1 9.88 15.83 11.65
CA MET A 1 11.15 15.23 11.17
C MET A 1 11.18 15.31 9.64
N GLN A 2 12.33 15.58 8.99
CA GLN A 2 12.43 15.46 7.52
C GLN A 2 12.93 14.05 7.16
N LEU A 3 12.37 13.46 6.10
CA LEU A 3 12.88 12.20 5.54
C LEU A 3 14.31 12.42 5.03
N SER A 4 15.25 11.56 5.44
CA SER A 4 16.59 11.59 4.88
C SER A 4 16.58 11.09 3.43
N GLN A 5 17.57 11.49 2.63
CA GLN A 5 17.73 10.96 1.26
C GLN A 5 17.79 9.43 1.26
N LYS A 6 18.49 8.84 2.25
CA LYS A 6 18.54 7.38 2.41
C LYS A 6 17.15 6.78 2.62
N ASN A 7 16.30 7.38 3.46
CA ASN A 7 14.94 6.87 3.67
C ASN A 7 14.11 6.93 2.39
N ILE A 8 14.26 8.01 1.61
CA ILE A 8 13.57 8.16 0.32
C ILE A 8 14.02 7.05 -0.64
N ASP A 9 15.33 6.83 -0.76
CA ASP A 9 15.88 5.79 -1.65
C ASP A 9 15.44 4.38 -1.23
N ASP A 10 15.45 4.09 0.09
CA ASP A 10 15.00 2.81 0.64
C ASP A 10 13.49 2.59 0.36
N ILE A 11 12.65 3.61 0.54
CA ILE A 11 11.20 3.54 0.25
C ILE A 11 10.95 3.30 -1.24
N ILE A 12 11.66 4.01 -2.12
CA ILE A 12 11.56 3.81 -3.56
C ILE A 12 11.90 2.36 -3.92
N GLU A 13 12.93 1.79 -3.30
CA GLU A 13 13.31 0.41 -3.54
C GLU A 13 12.23 -0.58 -3.05
N VAL A 14 11.62 -0.32 -1.89
CA VAL A 14 10.46 -1.10 -1.42
C VAL A 14 9.33 -1.10 -2.43
N VAL A 15 8.98 0.06 -3.01
CA VAL A 15 7.92 0.16 -4.02
C VAL A 15 8.29 -0.63 -5.28
N ARG A 16 9.55 -0.58 -5.73
CA ARG A 16 10.03 -1.39 -6.87
C ARG A 16 9.95 -2.88 -6.60
N LEU A 17 10.30 -3.30 -5.39
CA LEU A 17 10.23 -4.70 -4.97
C LEU A 17 8.79 -5.19 -4.89
N ALA A 18 7.87 -4.38 -4.37
CA ALA A 18 6.44 -4.68 -4.35
C ALA A 18 5.90 -4.91 -5.77
N GLY A 19 6.22 -4.01 -6.70
CA GLY A 19 5.85 -4.17 -8.10
C GLY A 19 6.43 -5.45 -8.73
N SER A 20 7.70 -5.75 -8.44
CA SER A 20 8.36 -6.93 -8.99
C SER A 20 7.83 -8.25 -8.43
N LYS A 21 7.49 -8.29 -7.14
CA LYS A 21 7.08 -9.51 -6.43
C LYS A 21 5.57 -9.77 -6.50
N GLU A 22 4.77 -8.73 -6.40
CA GLU A 22 3.31 -8.87 -6.21
C GLU A 22 2.54 -8.52 -7.49
N ILE A 23 3.01 -7.57 -8.29
CA ILE A 23 2.28 -7.08 -9.47
C ILE A 23 2.71 -7.82 -10.74
N LEU A 24 4.00 -7.81 -11.08
CA LEU A 24 4.50 -8.37 -12.34
C LEU A 24 4.13 -9.84 -12.59
N PRO A 25 4.15 -10.76 -11.60
CA PRO A 25 3.85 -12.17 -11.84
C PRO A 25 2.42 -12.44 -12.31
N VAL A 26 1.47 -11.60 -11.89
CA VAL A 26 0.05 -11.73 -12.22
C VAL A 26 -0.42 -10.70 -13.25
N PHE A 27 0.47 -9.81 -13.70
CA PHE A 27 0.13 -8.79 -14.69
C PHE A 27 -0.36 -9.44 -15.99
N ARG A 28 -1.59 -9.09 -16.39
CA ARG A 28 -2.30 -9.69 -17.54
C ARG A 28 -2.55 -11.21 -17.45
N ASN A 29 -2.40 -11.78 -16.25
CA ASN A 29 -2.58 -13.20 -15.98
C ASN A 29 -3.42 -13.43 -14.71
N LEU A 30 -4.34 -12.51 -14.41
CA LEU A 30 -5.28 -12.64 -13.29
C LEU A 30 -6.47 -13.53 -13.69
N LEU A 31 -6.84 -14.42 -12.77
CA LEU A 31 -8.08 -15.18 -12.84
C LEU A 31 -9.27 -14.30 -12.40
N PRO A 32 -10.51 -14.57 -12.86
CA PRO A 32 -11.68 -13.78 -12.49
C PRO A 32 -11.90 -13.63 -10.99
N GLU A 33 -11.63 -14.68 -10.22
CA GLU A 33 -11.73 -14.70 -8.75
C GLU A 33 -10.67 -13.84 -8.04
N GLN A 34 -9.61 -13.44 -8.75
CA GLN A 34 -8.54 -12.59 -8.24
C GLN A 34 -8.84 -11.09 -8.44
N ILE A 35 -10.00 -10.76 -8.99
CA ILE A 35 -10.47 -9.40 -9.23
C ILE A 35 -11.74 -9.18 -8.40
N SER A 36 -11.73 -8.14 -7.58
CA SER A 36 -12.80 -7.74 -6.68
C SER A 36 -13.16 -6.27 -6.90
N LYS A 37 -14.15 -5.77 -6.14
CA LYS A 37 -14.55 -4.37 -6.12
C LYS A 37 -14.40 -3.82 -4.71
N LYS A 38 -13.84 -2.62 -4.56
CA LYS A 38 -13.74 -1.96 -3.24
C LYS A 38 -15.11 -1.51 -2.75
N SER A 39 -15.90 -0.90 -3.63
CA SER A 39 -17.28 -0.50 -3.35
C SER A 39 -18.32 -1.38 -4.06
N LYS A 40 -19.41 -1.70 -3.35
CA LYS A 40 -20.59 -2.35 -3.94
C LYS A 40 -21.34 -1.43 -4.93
N GLN A 41 -21.22 -0.11 -4.77
CA GLN A 41 -21.98 0.86 -5.58
C GLN A 41 -21.25 1.31 -6.85
N ASN A 42 -19.92 1.25 -6.89
CA ASN A 42 -19.14 1.66 -8.06
C ASN A 42 -18.54 0.43 -8.78
N PRO A 43 -19.11 -0.02 -9.91
CA PRO A 43 -18.63 -1.21 -10.61
C PRO A 43 -17.25 -1.04 -11.26
N ARG A 44 -16.73 0.19 -11.35
CA ARG A 44 -15.40 0.50 -11.89
C ARG A 44 -14.31 0.59 -10.82
N ASP A 45 -14.70 0.52 -9.55
CA ASP A 45 -13.80 0.57 -8.41
C ASP A 45 -13.21 -0.82 -8.14
N LEU A 46 -12.38 -1.27 -9.09
CA LEU A 46 -11.79 -2.60 -9.09
C LEU A 46 -10.54 -2.63 -8.22
N VAL A 47 -10.34 -3.77 -7.57
CA VAL A 47 -9.15 -4.10 -6.80
C VAL A 47 -8.77 -5.54 -7.09
N THR A 48 -7.48 -5.86 -7.04
CA THR A 48 -6.98 -7.20 -7.31
C THR A 48 -6.24 -7.75 -6.11
N ILE A 49 -5.98 -9.07 -6.12
CA ILE A 49 -5.10 -9.67 -5.11
C ILE A 49 -3.71 -9.03 -5.09
N ALA A 50 -3.26 -8.50 -6.24
CA ALA A 50 -1.95 -7.87 -6.37
C ALA A 50 -1.89 -6.54 -5.62
N ASP A 51 -2.99 -5.78 -5.63
CA ASP A 51 -3.08 -4.50 -4.90
C ASP A 51 -2.99 -4.73 -3.39
N HIS A 52 -3.77 -5.68 -2.86
CA HIS A 52 -3.70 -6.07 -1.44
C HIS A 52 -2.32 -6.61 -1.04
N ALA A 53 -1.72 -7.46 -1.88
CA ALA A 53 -0.41 -8.02 -1.59
C ALA A 53 0.70 -6.97 -1.64
N ALA A 54 0.66 -6.08 -2.64
CA ALA A 54 1.60 -4.97 -2.77
C ALA A 54 1.50 -4.01 -1.59
N GLU A 55 0.29 -3.60 -1.18
CA GLU A 55 0.11 -2.71 -0.03
C GLU A 55 0.64 -3.35 1.25
N LYS A 56 0.30 -4.61 1.51
CA LYS A 56 0.79 -5.35 2.68
C LYS A 56 2.32 -5.45 2.69
N PHE A 57 2.94 -5.71 1.53
CA PHE A 57 4.39 -5.75 1.40
C PHE A 57 5.01 -4.38 1.71
N ILE A 58 4.48 -3.31 1.10
CA ILE A 58 4.97 -1.95 1.29
C ILE A 58 4.86 -1.53 2.75
N GLN A 59 3.70 -1.75 3.39
CA GLN A 59 3.51 -1.42 4.81
C GLN A 59 4.51 -2.17 5.70
N THR A 60 4.73 -3.45 5.44
CA THR A 60 5.65 -4.28 6.22
C THR A 60 7.08 -3.78 6.11
N GLU A 61 7.54 -3.44 4.91
CA GLU A 61 8.93 -3.00 4.71
C GLU A 61 9.15 -1.55 5.11
N ILE A 62 8.22 -0.64 4.82
CA ILE A 62 8.33 0.76 5.27
C ILE A 62 8.25 0.82 6.81
N GLY A 63 7.45 -0.02 7.46
CA GLY A 63 7.40 -0.10 8.92
C GLY A 63 8.75 -0.47 9.56
N LYS A 64 9.65 -1.13 8.82
CA LYS A 64 11.04 -1.39 9.27
C LYS A 64 11.95 -0.18 9.06
N ILE A 65 11.73 0.59 7.99
CA ILE A 65 12.53 1.78 7.65
C ILE A 65 12.15 2.96 8.55
N LEU A 66 10.85 3.12 8.84
CA LEU A 66 10.28 4.20 9.63
C LEU A 66 9.35 3.64 10.74
N PRO A 67 9.90 3.01 11.80
CA PRO A 67 9.08 2.40 12.86
C PRO A 67 8.13 3.36 13.59
N GLN A 68 8.45 4.65 13.59
CA GLN A 68 7.68 5.71 14.23
C GLN A 68 6.67 6.40 13.29
N ALA A 69 6.64 6.05 12.00
CA ALA A 69 5.70 6.64 11.06
C ALA A 69 4.34 5.93 11.11
N HIS A 70 3.26 6.69 10.93
CA HIS A 70 1.98 6.10 10.57
C HIS A 70 1.97 5.75 9.09
N LEU A 71 1.34 4.63 8.76
CA LEU A 71 1.19 4.14 7.39
C LEU A 71 -0.30 4.13 7.04
N VAL A 72 -0.69 4.87 6.01
CA VAL A 72 -2.09 5.01 5.60
C VAL A 72 -2.21 4.63 4.13
N GLY A 73 -2.57 3.36 3.89
CA GLY A 73 -2.80 2.80 2.56
C GLY A 73 -4.26 2.81 2.13
N GLU A 74 -4.51 2.77 0.82
CA GLU A 74 -5.87 2.84 0.26
C GLU A 74 -6.69 1.60 0.64
N GLU A 75 -6.12 0.40 0.55
CA GLU A 75 -6.83 -0.83 0.91
C GLU A 75 -7.10 -0.91 2.42
N SER A 76 -6.14 -0.48 3.23
CA SER A 76 -6.31 -0.40 4.68
C SER A 76 -7.38 0.62 5.07
N VAL A 77 -7.48 1.76 4.37
CA VAL A 77 -8.53 2.76 4.58
C VAL A 77 -9.88 2.24 4.10
N ALA A 78 -9.92 1.48 3.00
CA ALA A 78 -11.14 0.83 2.53
C ALA A 78 -11.68 -0.17 3.57
N GLU A 79 -10.80 -0.89 4.27
CA GLU A 79 -11.17 -1.77 5.39
C GLU A 79 -11.52 -1.01 6.68
N ASN A 80 -10.76 0.04 6.99
CA ASN A 80 -10.92 0.85 8.20
C ASN A 80 -10.76 2.35 7.89
N PRO A 81 -11.87 3.06 7.59
CA PRO A 81 -11.82 4.49 7.25
C PRO A 81 -11.25 5.38 8.35
N LYS A 82 -11.23 4.93 9.61
CA LYS A 82 -10.67 5.69 10.74
C LYS A 82 -9.15 5.83 10.67
N LEU A 83 -8.45 5.09 9.81
CA LEU A 83 -7.02 5.28 9.60
C LEU A 83 -6.68 6.67 9.06
N LEU A 84 -7.63 7.34 8.38
CA LEU A 84 -7.46 8.72 7.95
C LEU A 84 -7.29 9.69 9.13
N ASP A 85 -7.83 9.37 10.30
CA ASP A 85 -7.67 10.19 11.50
C ASP A 85 -6.22 10.23 12.00
N LEU A 86 -5.36 9.32 11.53
CA LEU A 86 -3.93 9.32 11.86
C LEU A 86 -3.16 10.41 11.11
N ILE A 87 -3.69 10.90 9.99
CA ILE A 87 -3.03 11.93 9.17
C ILE A 87 -2.91 13.21 9.98
N GLY A 88 -1.68 13.69 10.15
CA GLY A 88 -1.37 14.89 10.93
C GLY A 88 -1.23 14.65 12.44
N THR A 89 -1.33 13.41 12.91
CA THR A 89 -1.11 13.05 14.33
C THR A 89 0.30 12.54 14.64
N SER A 90 1.06 12.15 13.61
CA SER A 90 2.49 11.81 13.71
C SER A 90 3.38 12.83 13.03
N ASP A 91 4.65 12.86 13.44
CA ASP A 91 5.70 13.64 12.79
C ASP A 91 5.93 13.24 11.32
N VAL A 92 5.69 11.95 11.01
CA VAL A 92 5.77 11.38 9.66
C VAL A 92 4.57 10.47 9.45
N CYS A 93 3.85 10.69 8.35
CA CYS A 93 2.77 9.83 7.87
C CYS A 93 3.07 9.54 6.40
N VAL A 94 3.07 8.25 6.03
CA VAL A 94 3.34 7.77 4.68
C VAL A 94 2.12 7.05 4.13
#